data_AF-A0A960SS03-F1
#
_entry.id   AF-A0A960SS03-F1
#
_cell.length_a   1.000
_cell.length_b   1.000
_cell.length_c   1.000
_cell.angle_alpha   90.00
_cell.angle_beta   90.00
_cell.angle_gamma   90.00
#
_symmetry.space_group_name_H-M   'P 1'
#
loop_
_entity.id
_entity.type
_entity.pdbx_description
1 polymer ?
#
loop_
_entity_poly.entity_id
_entity_poly.type
_entity_poly.pdbx_seq_one_letter_code
_entity_poly.pdbx_strand_id
1 'polypeptide(L)'
;MRLYTPLIFRYCQRHGLQEADAADVAQEVMRTAARELPSFHYDPRRGRFRGWLLQTTRHRLHKFFARRDRAPQPSSDTSLERAQEQAPGPDEQARWEEDYRQRLFDWAADRARSEFQP
;
A
#
# COMPACT_ATOMS: atom_id res chain seq x y z
N MET A 1 6.66 7.67 8.92
CA MET A 1 6.14 6.69 7.94
C MET A 1 6.50 5.21 8.26
N ARG A 2 6.78 4.83 9.52
CA ARG A 2 7.21 3.44 9.86
C ARG A 2 6.07 2.42 9.93
N LEU A 3 4.82 2.87 10.04
CA LEU A 3 3.64 2.01 10.16
C LEU A 3 3.16 1.48 8.80
N TYR A 4 3.12 2.35 7.78
CA TYR A 4 2.51 2.03 6.48
C TYR A 4 3.47 1.37 5.48
N THR A 5 4.77 1.70 5.51
CA THR A 5 5.73 1.10 4.58
C THR A 5 5.81 -0.43 4.72
N PRO A 6 5.90 -1.00 5.94
CA PRO A 6 5.89 -2.46 6.10
C PRO A 6 4.56 -3.11 5.71
N LEU A 7 3.43 -2.40 5.89
CA LEU A 7 2.11 -2.86 5.48
C LEU A 7 2.02 -3.02 3.95
N ILE A 8 2.47 -2.00 3.21
CA ILE A 8 2.52 -2.01 1.74
C ILE A 8 3.47 -3.10 1.25
N PHE A 9 4.65 -3.21 1.87
CA PHE A 9 5.65 -4.21 1.50
C PHE A 9 5.11 -5.64 1.65
N ARG A 10 4.50 -5.95 2.80
CA ARG A 10 3.90 -7.27 3.06
C ARG A 10 2.76 -7.59 2.09
N TYR A 11 1.96 -6.59 1.75
CA TYR A 11 0.94 -6.72 0.71
C TYR A 11 1.58 -7.11 -0.64
N CYS A 12 2.60 -6.38 -1.10
CA CYS A 12 3.30 -6.69 -2.35
C CYS A 12 3.89 -8.11 -2.37
N GLN A 13 4.53 -8.54 -1.28
CA GLN A 13 5.09 -9.89 -1.17
C GLN A 13 4.02 -10.99 -1.26
N ARG A 14 2.85 -10.80 -0.63
CA ARG A 14 1.73 -11.74 -0.74
C ARG A 14 1.19 -11.87 -2.16
N HIS A 15 1.36 -10.83 -2.97
CA HIS A 15 1.01 -10.84 -4.38
C HIS A 15 2.15 -11.31 -5.31
N GLY A 16 3.23 -11.86 -4.75
CA GLY A 16 4.28 -12.54 -5.51
C GLY A 16 5.46 -11.68 -5.94
N LEU A 17 5.60 -10.45 -5.42
CA LEU A 17 6.81 -9.66 -5.64
C LEU A 17 7.97 -10.19 -4.77
N GLN A 18 9.15 -10.26 -5.39
CA GLN A 18 10.40 -10.42 -4.66
C GLN A 18 10.69 -9.18 -3.80
N GLU A 19 11.60 -9.31 -2.84
CA GLU A 19 11.92 -8.25 -1.88
C GLU A 19 12.30 -6.92 -2.53
N ALA A 20 13.17 -6.92 -3.55
CA ALA A 20 13.58 -5.70 -4.25
C ALA A 20 12.39 -5.00 -4.93
N ASP A 21 11.60 -5.76 -5.70
CA ASP A 21 10.43 -5.22 -6.40
C ASP A 21 9.37 -4.70 -5.42
N ALA A 22 9.15 -5.42 -4.30
CA ALA A 22 8.22 -5.00 -3.26
C ALA A 22 8.68 -3.70 -2.57
N ALA A 23 9.99 -3.54 -2.36
CA ALA A 23 10.55 -2.31 -1.82
C ALA A 23 10.38 -1.13 -2.78
N ASP A 24 10.59 -1.34 -4.08
CA ASP A 24 10.42 -0.32 -5.11
C ASP A 24 8.96 0.15 -5.21
N VAL A 25 8.01 -0.80 -5.26
CA VAL A 25 6.58 -0.48 -5.25
C VAL A 25 6.20 0.27 -3.97
N ALA A 26 6.69 -0.16 -2.81
CA ALA A 26 6.43 0.53 -1.55
C ALA A 26 6.95 1.97 -1.60
N GLN A 27 8.16 2.21 -2.12
CA GLN A 27 8.69 3.56 -2.28
C GLN A 27 7.83 4.43 -3.21
N GLU A 28 7.34 3.90 -4.34
CA GLU A 28 6.46 4.65 -5.23
C GLU A 28 5.14 5.03 -4.57
N VAL A 29 4.53 4.10 -3.82
CA VAL A 29 3.30 4.37 -3.05
C VAL A 29 3.56 5.47 -2.03
N MET A 30 4.65 5.37 -1.26
CA MET A 30 4.98 6.36 -0.24
C MET A 30 5.28 7.74 -0.82
N ARG A 31 5.89 7.81 -2.01
CA ARG A 31 6.11 9.06 -2.75
C ARG A 31 4.79 9.68 -3.21
N THR A 32 3.86 8.84 -3.70
CA THR A 32 2.51 9.27 -4.07
C THR A 32 1.77 9.82 -2.85
N ALA A 33 1.83 9.11 -1.73
CA ALA A 33 1.28 9.56 -0.46
C ALA A 33 1.88 10.89 -0.02
N ALA A 34 3.20 11.03 0.02
CA ALA A 34 3.84 12.28 0.41
C ALA A 34 3.39 13.49 -0.44
N ARG A 35 3.12 13.26 -1.73
CA ARG A 35 2.64 14.29 -2.67
C ARG A 35 1.16 14.62 -2.47
N GLU A 36 0.32 13.63 -2.20
CA GLU A 36 -1.14 13.80 -2.19
C GLU A 36 -1.70 14.08 -0.79
N LEU A 37 -1.01 13.65 0.28
CA LEU A 37 -1.39 13.92 1.68
C LEU A 37 -1.66 15.40 1.99
N PRO A 38 -0.84 16.37 1.52
CA PRO A 38 -1.08 17.79 1.80
C PRO A 38 -2.43 18.30 1.28
N SER A 39 -2.94 17.71 0.19
CA SER A 39 -4.24 18.03 -0.41
C SER A 39 -5.35 17.05 0.02
N PHE A 40 -5.00 16.00 0.76
CA PHE A 40 -5.93 14.97 1.19
C PHE A 40 -6.66 15.45 2.45
N HIS A 41 -7.94 15.83 2.31
CA HIS A 41 -8.79 16.08 3.47
C HIS A 41 -9.00 14.78 4.25
N TYR A 42 -8.19 14.60 5.29
CA TYR A 42 -8.25 13.46 6.21
C TYR A 42 -9.55 13.49 7.01
N ASP A 43 -10.48 12.59 6.67
CA ASP A 43 -11.67 12.33 7.48
C ASP A 43 -11.50 11.01 8.24
N PRO A 44 -11.12 11.06 9.54
CA PRO A 44 -10.92 9.87 10.37
C PRO A 44 -12.20 9.07 10.60
N ARG A 45 -13.40 9.66 10.43
CA ARG A 45 -14.68 8.94 10.58
C ARG A 45 -14.99 8.02 9.41
N ARG A 46 -14.29 8.15 8.28
CA ARG A 46 -14.59 7.43 7.04
C ARG A 46 -13.54 6.40 6.62
N GLY A 47 -12.47 6.20 7.41
CA GLY A 47 -11.42 5.21 7.08
C GLY A 47 -10.68 5.47 5.76
N ARG A 48 -10.84 6.67 5.17
CA ARG A 48 -10.52 6.97 3.78
C ARG A 48 -9.04 6.82 3.45
N PHE A 49 -8.16 7.15 4.38
CA PHE A 49 -6.73 7.09 4.12
C PHE A 49 -6.25 5.65 3.90
N ARG A 50 -6.69 4.70 4.73
CA ARG A 50 -6.25 3.29 4.61
C ARG A 50 -6.84 2.62 3.38
N GLY A 51 -8.10 2.88 3.06
CA GLY A 51 -8.72 2.41 1.81
C GLY A 51 -8.07 3.04 0.57
N TRP A 52 -7.80 4.35 0.59
CA TRP A 52 -7.07 5.04 -0.48
C TRP A 52 -5.64 4.51 -0.64
N LEU A 53 -4.95 4.19 0.47
CA LEU A 53 -3.62 3.63 0.44
C LEU A 53 -3.61 2.21 -0.14
N LEU A 54 -4.59 1.38 0.20
CA LEU A 54 -4.79 0.07 -0.43
C LEU A 54 -5.03 0.21 -1.93
N GLN A 55 -5.92 1.11 -2.34
CA GLN A 55 -6.20 1.37 -3.76
C GLN A 55 -4.95 1.83 -4.50
N THR A 56 -4.19 2.74 -3.91
CA THR A 56 -2.93 3.24 -4.48
C THR A 56 -1.91 2.10 -4.60
N THR A 57 -1.79 1.25 -3.58
CA THR A 57 -0.89 0.09 -3.59
C THR A 57 -1.26 -0.91 -4.68
N ARG A 58 -2.55 -1.28 -4.77
CA ARG A 58 -3.11 -2.13 -5.83
C ARG A 58 -2.77 -1.59 -7.21
N HIS A 59 -2.98 -0.30 -7.42
CA HIS A 59 -2.68 0.34 -8.70
C HIS A 59 -1.20 0.23 -9.06
N ARG A 60 -0.29 0.53 -8.12
CA ARG A 60 1.16 0.41 -8.36
C ARG A 60 1.59 -1.02 -8.63
N LEU A 61 1.04 -1.98 -7.90
CA LEU A 61 1.27 -3.40 -8.10
C LEU A 61 0.83 -3.87 -9.50
N HIS A 62 -0.39 -3.54 -9.93
CA HIS A 62 -0.85 -3.87 -11.29
C HIS A 62 0.01 -3.23 -12.36
N LYS A 63 0.41 -1.97 -12.18
CA LYS A 63 1.31 -1.28 -13.11
C LYS A 63 2.68 -1.95 -13.19
N PHE A 64 3.20 -2.45 -12.08
CA PHE A 64 4.44 -3.21 -12.03
C PHE A 64 4.34 -4.48 -12.88
N PHE A 65 3.32 -5.31 -12.67
CA PHE A 65 3.11 -6.53 -13.48
C PHE A 65 2.86 -6.23 -14.96
N ALA A 66 2.05 -5.22 -15.27
CA ALA A 66 1.79 -4.82 -16.65
C ALA A 66 3.06 -4.36 -17.39
N ARG A 67 4.02 -3.75 -16.69
CA ARG A 67 5.34 -3.38 -17.23
C ARG A 67 6.25 -4.58 -17.39
N ARG A 68 6.17 -5.56 -16.48
CA ARG A 68 6.98 -6.78 -16.51
C ARG A 68 6.57 -7.73 -17.64
N ASP A 69 5.27 -7.82 -17.91
CA ASP A 69 4.72 -8.72 -18.94
C ASP A 69 4.81 -8.14 -20.37
N ARG A 70 5.04 -6.82 -20.50
CA ARG A 70 5.22 -6.15 -21.79
C ARG A 70 6.71 -5.98 -22.10
N ALA A 71 7.21 -6.64 -23.13
CA ALA A 71 8.41 -6.20 -23.87
C ALA A 71 8.23 -4.72 -24.28
N PRO A 72 9.30 -3.91 -24.46
CA PRO A 72 9.22 -2.45 -24.47
C PRO A 72 8.35 -1.93 -25.63
N GLN A 73 7.07 -1.71 -25.33
CA GLN A 73 6.13 -1.00 -26.17
C GLN A 73 5.35 -0.01 -25.29
N PRO A 74 4.94 1.14 -25.85
CA PRO A 74 4.31 2.19 -25.09
C PRO A 74 2.97 1.65 -24.55
N SER A 75 2.89 1.56 -23.23
CA SER A 75 1.73 1.11 -22.48
C SER A 75 0.49 1.93 -22.87
N SER A 76 -0.54 1.30 -23.46
CA SER A 76 -1.86 1.91 -23.56
C SER A 76 -2.47 2.03 -22.17
N ASP A 77 -2.80 3.27 -21.76
CA ASP A 77 -3.36 3.61 -20.44
C ASP A 77 -4.71 2.89 -20.16
N THR A 78 -5.43 2.49 -21.21
CA THR A 78 -6.79 1.93 -21.16
C THR A 78 -6.95 0.59 -20.42
N SER A 79 -5.91 -0.26 -20.37
CA SER A 79 -5.97 -1.51 -19.57
C SER A 79 -5.72 -1.24 -18.09
N LEU A 80 -4.95 -0.20 -17.78
CA LEU A 80 -4.63 0.20 -16.41
C LEU A 80 -5.81 0.95 -15.79
N GLU A 81 -6.51 1.78 -16.57
CA GLU A 81 -7.74 2.48 -16.19
C GLU A 81 -8.86 1.50 -15.79
N ARG A 82 -9.08 0.42 -16.55
CA ARG A 82 -10.06 -0.62 -16.19
C ARG A 82 -9.73 -1.39 -14.92
N ALA A 83 -8.45 -1.57 -14.61
CA ALA A 83 -8.02 -2.16 -13.33
C ALA A 83 -8.17 -1.17 -12.15
N GLN A 84 -8.19 0.15 -12.42
CA GLN A 84 -8.45 1.18 -11.41
C GLN A 84 -9.93 1.30 -11.03
N GLU A 85 -10.84 0.97 -11.93
CA GLU A 85 -12.30 1.04 -11.70
C GLU A 85 -12.80 -0.04 -10.72
N GLN A 86 -12.03 -1.12 -10.51
CA GLN A 86 -12.38 -2.16 -9.55
C GLN A 86 -11.92 -1.78 -8.14
N ALA A 87 -12.87 -1.41 -7.29
CA ALA A 87 -12.64 -1.26 -5.86
C ALA A 87 -12.12 -2.57 -5.25
N PRO A 88 -11.31 -2.51 -4.17
CA PRO A 88 -10.87 -3.70 -3.45
C PRO A 88 -12.09 -4.50 -2.97
N GLY A 89 -12.03 -5.82 -3.07
CA GLY A 89 -13.09 -6.68 -2.56
C GLY A 89 -13.19 -6.60 -1.02
N PRO A 90 -14.35 -6.92 -0.43
CA PRO A 90 -14.54 -6.85 1.03
C PRO A 90 -13.52 -7.68 1.80
N ASP A 91 -13.17 -8.88 1.33
CA ASP A 91 -12.18 -9.75 1.98
C ASP A 91 -10.77 -9.16 1.93
N GLU A 92 -10.42 -8.50 0.83
CA GLU A 92 -9.12 -7.86 0.68
C GLU A 92 -9.01 -6.65 1.60
N GLN A 93 -10.06 -5.84 1.67
CA GLN A 93 -10.15 -4.73 2.60
C GLN A 93 -10.03 -5.23 4.05
N ALA A 94 -10.73 -6.31 4.40
CA ALA A 94 -10.66 -6.91 5.73
C ALA A 94 -9.24 -7.39 6.08
N ARG A 95 -8.56 -8.08 5.15
CA ARG A 95 -7.16 -8.52 5.34
C ARG A 95 -6.20 -7.34 5.51
N TRP A 96 -6.35 -6.29 4.70
CA TRP A 96 -5.56 -5.07 4.82
C TRP A 96 -5.73 -4.40 6.19
N GLU A 97 -6.97 -4.34 6.67
CA GLU A 97 -7.32 -3.80 7.98
C GLU A 97 -6.77 -4.65 9.14
N GLU A 98 -6.75 -5.97 8.98
CA GLU A 98 -6.13 -6.93 9.91
C GLU A 98 -4.61 -6.71 9.99
N ASP A 99 -3.92 -6.69 8.85
CA ASP A 99 -2.48 -6.48 8.79
C ASP A 99 -2.08 -5.10 9.38
N TYR A 100 -2.91 -4.08 9.14
CA TYR A 100 -2.73 -2.77 9.76
C TYR A 100 -2.86 -2.83 11.28
N ARG A 101 -3.90 -3.51 11.80
CA ARG A 101 -4.13 -3.65 13.25
C ARG A 101 -2.97 -4.37 13.92
N GLN A 102 -2.50 -5.47 13.34
CA GLN A 102 -1.32 -6.18 13.84
C GLN A 102 -0.10 -5.25 13.86
N ARG A 103 0.14 -4.50 12.78
CA ARG A 103 1.31 -3.62 12.73
C ARG A 103 1.24 -2.46 13.71
N LEU A 104 0.06 -1.92 13.94
CA LEU A 104 -0.18 -0.88 14.94
C LEU A 104 0.09 -1.41 16.35
N PHE A 105 -0.36 -2.63 16.64
CA PHE A 105 -0.06 -3.31 17.89
C PHE A 105 1.44 -3.51 18.08
N ASP A 106 2.15 -4.08 17.09
CA ASP A 106 3.60 -4.29 17.16
C ASP A 106 4.35 -2.97 17.40
N TRP A 107 3.98 -1.92 16.66
CA TRP A 107 4.58 -0.60 16.81
C TRP A 107 4.34 0.00 18.20
N ALA A 108 3.13 -0.14 18.74
CA ALA A 108 2.80 0.34 20.08
C ALA A 108 3.54 -0.47 21.16
N ALA A 109 3.63 -1.80 21.01
CA ALA A 109 4.34 -2.68 21.92
C ALA A 109 5.85 -2.40 21.96
N ASP A 110 6.47 -2.15 20.81
CA ASP A 110 7.88 -1.76 20.72
C ASP A 110 8.12 -0.40 21.40
N ARG A 111 7.19 0.55 21.26
CA ARG A 111 7.29 1.87 21.90
C ARG A 111 7.11 1.78 23.42
N ALA A 112 6.15 0.98 23.90
CA ALA A 112 5.99 0.72 25.32
C ALA A 112 7.23 0.06 25.93
N ARG A 113 7.82 -0.94 25.26
CA ARG A 113 9.08 -1.54 25.71
C ARG A 113 10.22 -0.53 25.83
N SER A 114 10.33 0.43 24.91
CA SER A 114 11.35 1.47 24.97
C SER A 114 11.19 2.46 26.13
N GLU A 115 9.98 2.59 26.70
CA GLU A 115 9.74 3.44 27.88
C GLU A 115 9.97 2.70 29.22
N PHE A 116 10.08 1.37 29.19
CA PHE A 116 10.27 0.52 30.37
C PHE A 116 11.66 -0.14 30.47
N GLN A 117 12.59 0.17 29.56
CA GLN A 117 14.01 -0.19 29.70
C GLN A 117 14.81 1.01 30.25
N PRO A 118 15.32 0.96 31.49
CA PRO A 118 16.18 1.99 32.09
C PRO A 118 17.61 1.95 31.53
#